data_AF-A0A3D2SH71-F1
#
_entry.id   AF-A0A3D2SH71-F1
#
_cell.length_a   1.000
_cell.length_b   1.000
_cell.length_c   1.000
_cell.angle_alpha   90.00
_cell.angle_beta   90.00
_cell.angle_gamma   90.00
#
_symmetry.space_group_name_H-M   'P 1'
#
loop_
_entity.id
_entity.type
_entity.pdbx_description
1 polymer ?
#
loop_
_entity_poly.entity_id
_entity_poly.type
_entity_poly.pdbx_seq_one_letter_code
_entity_poly.pdbx_strand_id
1 'polypeptide(L)' 'MKDLFSAQGQLYQQARPTYPQAVVQELLKHVPAYDFAWDCGAGSGQFTQLLAPYFEQIVATDLSANQLQHAPYFENV' A
#
# COMPACT_ATOMS: atom_id res chain seq x y z
N MET A 1 -8.86 20.46 -10.17
CA MET A 1 -8.98 19.09 -9.63
C MET A 1 -9.73 19.20 -8.31
N LYS A 2 -10.89 18.56 -8.18
CA LYS A 2 -11.75 18.71 -6.99
C LYS A 2 -11.16 17.83 -5.88
N ASP A 3 -10.86 18.44 -4.75
CA ASP A 3 -10.27 17.78 -3.60
C ASP A 3 -11.38 16.99 -2.88
N LEU A 4 -11.66 15.78 -3.37
CA LEU A 4 -12.75 14.91 -2.89
C LEU A 4 -12.42 14.26 -1.52
N PHE A 5 -11.22 14.48 -0.99
CA PHE A 5 -10.69 13.74 0.17
C PHE A 5 -10.24 14.64 1.33
N SER A 6 -10.24 15.96 1.19
CA SER A 6 -9.73 16.87 2.21
C SER A 6 -10.66 17.08 3.42
N ALA A 7 -11.97 16.86 3.27
CA ALA A 7 -12.92 17.06 4.37
C ALA A 7 -13.17 15.82 5.25
N GLN A 8 -12.80 14.61 4.79
CA GLN A 8 -13.06 13.35 5.52
C GLN A 8 -11.85 12.40 5.60
N GLY A 9 -10.66 12.80 5.13
CA GLY A 9 -9.49 11.91 5.04
C GLY A 9 -9.08 11.23 6.36
N GLN A 10 -9.22 11.92 7.49
CA GLN A 10 -8.93 11.36 8.83
C GLN A 10 -9.92 10.25 9.24
N LEU A 11 -11.23 10.42 8.98
CA LEU A 11 -12.23 9.37 9.22
C LEU A 11 -12.05 8.20 8.24
N TYR A 12 -11.61 8.49 7.01
CA TYR A 12 -11.36 7.48 5.99
C TYR A 12 -10.15 6.59 6.34
N GLN A 13 -9.12 7.13 6.98
CA GLN A 13 -7.99 6.34 7.48
C GLN A 13 -8.36 5.46 8.68
N GLN A 14 -9.23 5.93 9.58
CA GLN A 14 -9.64 5.21 10.78
C GLN A 14 -10.68 4.09 10.52
N ALA A 15 -11.40 4.15 9.40
CA ALA A 15 -12.43 3.17 9.05
C ALA A 15 -11.98 2.08 8.06
N ARG A 16 -10.73 2.10 7.58
CA ARG A 16 -10.23 1.05 6.67
C ARG A 16 -9.88 -0.21 7.46
N PRO A 17 -10.55 -1.35 7.22
CA PRO A 17 -10.13 -2.63 7.76
C PRO A 17 -8.72 -2.93 7.28
N THR A 18 -7.84 -3.34 8.19
CA THR A 18 -6.52 -3.85 7.82
C THR A 18 -6.70 -5.11 6.98
N TYR A 19 -5.92 -5.26 5.92
CA TYR A 19 -5.93 -6.48 5.13
C TYR A 19 -5.45 -7.65 5.99
N PRO A 20 -6.15 -8.80 5.98
CA PRO A 20 -5.63 -10.00 6.64
C PRO A 20 -4.45 -10.54 5.84
N GLN A 21 -3.44 -11.08 6.54
CA GLN A 21 -2.25 -11.68 5.94
C GLN A 21 -2.59 -12.73 4.85
N ALA A 22 -3.72 -13.42 5.01
CA ALA A 22 -4.22 -14.43 4.09
C ALA A 22 -4.39 -13.90 2.65
N VAL A 23 -4.68 -12.60 2.46
CA VAL A 23 -4.80 -12.01 1.12
C VAL A 23 -3.45 -12.06 0.40
N VAL A 24 -2.38 -11.59 1.06
CA VAL A 24 -1.04 -11.65 0.46
C VAL A 24 -0.61 -13.10 0.27
N GLN A 25 -0.84 -13.98 1.25
CA GLN A 25 -0.50 -15.41 1.11
C GLN A 25 -1.16 -16.08 -0.08
N GLU A 26 -2.42 -15.73 -0.37
CA GLU A 26 -3.11 -16.25 -1.55
C GLU A 26 -2.51 -15.70 -2.84
N LEU A 27 -2.23 -14.39 -2.91
CA LEU A 27 -1.62 -13.77 -4.08
C LEU A 27 -0.26 -14.39 -4.42
N LEU A 28 0.61 -14.60 -3.42
CA LEU A 28 1.96 -15.13 -3.62
C LEU A 28 1.97 -16.52 -4.28
N LYS A 29 0.88 -17.31 -4.16
CA LYS A 29 0.76 -18.61 -4.85
C LYS A 29 0.71 -18.48 -6.37
N HIS A 30 0.32 -17.32 -6.88
CA HIS A 30 0.11 -17.07 -8.30
C HIS A 30 1.21 -16.17 -8.91
N VAL A 31 2.18 -15.76 -8.10
CA VAL A 31 3.27 -14.88 -8.52
C VAL A 31 4.47 -15.73 -8.99
N PRO A 32 5.00 -15.51 -10.20
CA PRO A 32 6.09 -16.32 -10.74
C PRO A 32 7.47 -15.96 -10.17
N ALA A 33 7.64 -14.76 -9.62
CA ALA A 33 8.92 -14.26 -9.09
C ALA A 33 8.71 -13.10 -8.09
N TYR A 34 9.70 -12.89 -7.22
CA TYR A 34 9.60 -11.94 -6.10
C TYR A 34 10.60 -10.77 -6.20
N ASP A 35 11.19 -10.54 -7.37
CA ASP A 35 12.20 -9.49 -7.55
C ASP A 35 11.58 -8.08 -7.44
N PHE A 36 10.35 -7.90 -7.94
CA PHE A 36 9.73 -6.59 -8.03
C PHE A 36 8.20 -6.64 -7.88
N ALA A 37 7.64 -5.72 -7.07
CA ALA A 37 6.21 -5.45 -7.04
C ALA A 37 5.88 -3.97 -7.32
N TRP A 38 4.71 -3.72 -7.89
CA TRP A 38 4.13 -2.39 -7.99
C TRP A 38 2.83 -2.32 -7.19
N ASP A 39 2.82 -1.50 -6.13
CA ASP A 39 1.61 -1.18 -5.38
C ASP A 39 0.97 0.10 -5.95
N CYS A 40 -0.06 -0.08 -6.78
CA CYS A 40 -0.76 1.00 -7.47
C CYS A 40 -1.95 1.48 -6.62
N GLY A 41 -1.93 2.76 -6.22
CA GLY A 41 -2.93 3.31 -5.30
C GLY A 41 -2.63 2.92 -3.85
N ALA A 42 -1.34 2.97 -3.47
CA ALA A 42 -0.82 2.49 -2.19
C ALA A 42 -1.42 3.22 -0.97
N GLY A 43 -1.98 4.41 -1.16
CA GLY A 43 -2.47 5.27 -0.08
C GLY A 43 -1.37 5.52 0.95
N SER A 44 -1.69 5.26 2.22
CA SER A 44 -0.74 5.34 3.34
C SER A 44 0.02 4.03 3.60
N GLY A 45 0.17 3.18 2.59
CA GLY A 45 1.03 1.98 2.64
C GLY A 45 0.45 0.75 3.35
N GLN A 46 -0.88 0.69 3.56
CA GLN A 46 -1.50 -0.40 4.31
C GLN A 46 -1.27 -1.79 3.68
N PHE A 47 -1.35 -1.87 2.35
CA PHE A 47 -1.08 -3.12 1.63
C PHE A 47 0.41 -3.29 1.33
N THR A 48 1.11 -2.20 1.03
CA THR A 48 2.57 -2.17 0.84
C THR A 48 3.31 -2.81 2.01
N GLN A 49 2.87 -2.53 3.25
CA GLN A 49 3.43 -3.16 4.45
C GLN A 49 3.35 -4.69 4.43
N LEU A 50 2.28 -5.25 3.87
CA LEU A 50 2.11 -6.69 3.78
C LEU A 50 2.92 -7.32 2.64
N LEU A 51 3.27 -6.53 1.61
CA LEU A 51 4.09 -6.95 0.48
C LEU A 51 5.60 -6.88 0.80
N ALA A 52 6.02 -5.88 1.57
CA ALA A 52 7.43 -5.58 1.88
C ALA A 52 8.26 -6.78 2.35
N PRO A 53 7.75 -7.74 3.15
CA PRO A 53 8.52 -8.91 3.56
C PRO A 53 8.83 -9.92 2.44
N TYR A 54 8.15 -9.83 1.30
CA TYR A 54 8.18 -10.87 0.27
C TYR A 54 8.93 -10.47 -1.00
N PHE A 55 8.99 -9.18 -1.32
CA PHE A 55 9.60 -8.70 -2.57
C PHE A 55 10.95 -8.01 -2.34
N GLU A 56 11.89 -8.19 -3.26
CA GLU A 56 13.21 -7.54 -3.16
C GLU A 56 13.12 -6.02 -3.33
N GLN A 57 12.24 -5.55 -4.22
CA GLN A 57 11.96 -4.14 -4.46
C GLN A 57 10.46 -3.93 -4.68
N ILE A 58 9.95 -2.81 -4.20
CA ILE A 58 8.57 -2.39 -4.37
C ILE A 58 8.58 -0.95 -4.82
N VAL A 59 7.74 -0.62 -5.79
CA VAL A 59 7.38 0.77 -6.07
C VAL A 59 5.95 0.98 -5.61
N ALA A 60 5.75 1.88 -4.64
CA ALA A 60 4.43 2.26 -4.16
C ALA A 60 4.05 3.63 -4.73
N THR A 61 2.92 3.71 -5.42
CA THR A 61 2.45 4.94 -6.08
C THR A 61 1.06 5.31 -5.62
N ASP A 62 0.81 6.60 -5.44
CA ASP A 62 -0.52 7.15 -5.20
C ASP A 62 -0.63 8.55 -5.81
N LEU A 63 -1.85 8.97 -6.19
CA LEU A 63 -2.10 10.32 -6.68
C LEU A 63 -2.04 11.37 -5.54
N SER A 64 -2.27 10.93 -4.31
CA SER A 64 -2.24 11.79 -3.13
C SER A 64 -0.86 11.78 -2.47
N ALA A 65 -0.07 12.82 -2.72
CA ALA A 65 1.20 13.03 -2.03
C ALA A 65 1.04 13.05 -0.49
N ASN A 66 -0.08 13.57 0.01
CA ASN A 66 -0.38 13.55 1.45
C ASN A 66 -0.55 12.13 1.99
N GLN A 67 -1.17 11.21 1.24
CA GLN A 67 -1.27 9.81 1.66
C GLN A 67 0.11 9.15 1.75
N LEU A 68 0.96 9.35 0.72
CA LEU A 68 2.32 8.82 0.69
C LEU A 68 3.20 9.34 1.83
N GLN A 69 3.03 10.61 2.23
CA GLN A 69 3.76 11.18 3.37
C GLN A 69 3.44 10.51 4.71
N HIS A 70 2.28 9.86 4.83
CA HIS A 70 1.89 9.11 6.02
C HIS A 70 2.24 7.62 5.93
N ALA A 71 2.80 7.16 4.79
CA ALA A 71 3.24 5.79 4.66
C ALA A 71 4.50 5.53 5.51
N PRO A 72 4.61 4.38 6.18
CA PRO A 72 5.83 3.99 6.86
C PRO A 72 6.98 3.80 5.87
N TYR A 73 8.20 4.08 6.32
CA TYR A 73 9.41 3.82 5.54
C TYR A 73 9.75 2.32 5.57
N PHE A 74 10.13 1.78 4.42
CA PHE A 74 10.73 0.45 4.28
C PHE A 74 11.99 0.58 3.41
N GLU A 75 13.02 -0.22 3.68
CA GLU A 75 14.28 -0.13 2.92
C GLU A 75 14.14 -0.52 1.44
N ASN A 76 13.12 -1.33 1.13
CA ASN A 76 12.86 -1.88 -0.20
C ASN A 76 11.63 -1.29 -0.91
N VAL A 77 11.12 -0.13 -0.45
CA VAL A 77 9.90 0.53 -0.97
C VAL A 77 10.17 1.99 -1.29
#